data_AF-A0A2E6SFX6-F1
#
_entry.id   AF-A0A2E6SFX6-F1
#
_cell.length_a   1.000
_cell.length_b   1.000
_cell.length_c   1.000
_cell.angle_alpha   90.00
_cell.angle_beta   90.00
_cell.angle_gamma   90.00
#
_symmetry.space_group_name_H-M   'P 1'
#
loop_
_entity.id
_entity.type
_entity.pdbx_description
1 polymer ?
#
loop_
_entity_poly.entity_id
_entity_poly.type
_entity_poly.pdbx_seq_one_letter_code
_entity_poly.pdbx_strand_id
1 'polypeptide(L)'
;MNKMLKYFLPTILFMGLLFSQSIQANWQLGAAIVEYTYEVREFDSPEDSAEAGYEVTASWPSSAAAAAGYGYTHTLVEYEVGDTIAVVLVPLINEALLAWQGVGMNVDLNDGGTFTINEGSTYPTTETIDCSTYATVPDVSEAGTWTSTPGFDHTDDPDHPYAHSMGWGISLSSVFAQFGAPDLVNGQYGQDYGVGTDMENWGMVTLDYTDAEHTTPAALEIYWEAHDGTASGLGVNEDGQLNGWTGVPVSPGDTVTIGNMDDYLAWLHPDTSLWYELGWTGDTTLSAPMIGGQGHPIDPENPDSYEIDPIFGDTIPAGLVEVNHGYLFDPVGDDGLPFSGDEPLAPTGYFFTYNFMEAAGWFSGVFEEWFTATNDVNLSATAAADSVAEIYLDDPYADAVAAGVGDTLTAWFNECFAYYGDPMACLDVMEAGPTLTLIGVENACPDEDGCGVDDSGWDYNDYDETGRLVMEVDNNCIPDNTTQRVNTFWGNTQLAMDQDAPIAQKFEVYGNYPNPFNPSTQIKFATEKFSDVQITIYSILGQEVTKLHNGGLDAGTYNISWFGTDHFGNKVPSGVYFYEVRSDNRIQKGKMLLLK
;
A
#
# COMPACT_ATOMS: atom_id res chain seq x y z
N MET A 1 -73.16 47.08 4.13
CA MET A 1 -72.59 45.90 4.85
C MET A 1 -71.11 46.18 5.00
N ASN A 2 -70.57 46.60 6.16
CA ASN A 2 -70.31 45.82 7.39
C ASN A 2 -69.74 44.42 7.08
N LYS A 3 -68.67 43.90 7.67
CA LYS A 3 -67.59 44.33 8.60
C LYS A 3 -66.81 43.02 8.87
N MET A 4 -65.49 43.09 9.06
CA MET A 4 -64.62 42.31 9.99
C MET A 4 -64.88 40.78 10.22
N LEU A 5 -63.89 39.89 10.43
CA LEU A 5 -62.95 39.89 11.58
C LEU A 5 -62.10 38.58 11.62
N LYS A 6 -60.76 38.72 11.60
CA LYS A 6 -59.70 38.14 12.49
C LYS A 6 -59.28 36.65 12.58
N TYR A 7 -57.94 36.51 12.49
CA TYR A 7 -56.96 35.71 13.28
C TYR A 7 -57.08 34.18 13.39
N PHE A 8 -56.06 33.45 12.95
CA PHE A 8 -54.98 32.92 13.82
C PHE A 8 -53.86 32.28 12.97
N LEU A 9 -52.64 32.79 13.13
CA LEU A 9 -51.40 32.18 12.66
C LEU A 9 -50.95 31.21 13.77
N PRO A 10 -50.73 29.90 13.55
CA PRO A 10 -49.83 29.18 14.40
C PRO A 10 -48.43 29.47 13.84
N THR A 11 -47.77 30.44 14.47
CA THR A 11 -46.31 30.48 14.53
C THR A 11 -45.89 29.15 15.15
N ILE A 12 -45.57 28.16 14.31
CA ILE A 12 -44.77 27.02 14.75
C ILE A 12 -43.40 27.64 14.99
N LEU A 13 -43.16 27.91 16.27
CA LEU A 13 -41.86 28.11 16.84
C LEU A 13 -41.05 26.87 16.46
N PHE A 14 -40.28 26.95 15.37
CA PHE A 14 -39.07 26.15 15.21
C PHE A 14 -38.14 26.64 16.32
N MET A 15 -38.39 26.13 17.53
CA MET A 15 -37.38 26.05 18.55
C MET A 15 -36.40 25.06 17.95
N GLY A 16 -35.40 25.58 17.23
CA GLY A 16 -34.24 24.79 16.86
C GLY A 16 -33.81 24.10 18.14
N LEU A 17 -33.75 22.78 18.10
CA LEU A 17 -32.94 22.04 19.04
C LEU A 17 -31.57 22.68 18.88
N LEU A 18 -31.18 23.50 19.86
CA LEU A 18 -29.80 23.91 20.01
C LEU A 18 -29.07 22.59 20.27
N PHE A 19 -28.46 22.04 19.23
CA PHE A 19 -27.40 21.08 19.42
C PHE A 19 -26.38 21.78 20.31
N SER A 20 -26.12 21.23 21.48
CA SER A 20 -25.18 21.85 22.42
C SER A 20 -23.74 21.72 21.90
N GLN A 21 -23.50 20.85 20.93
CA GLN A 21 -22.18 20.50 20.39
C GLN A 21 -22.05 21.04 18.97
N SER A 22 -21.32 22.16 18.78
CA SER A 22 -21.07 22.72 17.45
C SER A 22 -19.80 22.13 16.83
N ILE A 23 -19.92 21.56 15.63
CA ILE A 23 -18.77 21.13 14.80
C ILE A 23 -18.36 22.22 13.79
N GLN A 24 -19.18 23.27 13.68
CA GLN A 24 -19.02 24.29 12.67
C GLN A 24 -17.72 25.09 12.83
N ALA A 25 -16.79 24.87 11.90
CA ALA A 25 -15.52 25.57 11.82
C ALA A 25 -14.82 25.29 10.49
N ASN A 26 -13.74 26.03 10.24
CA ASN A 26 -12.75 25.68 9.23
C ASN A 26 -11.68 24.80 9.89
N TRP A 27 -11.43 23.64 9.29
CA TRP A 27 -10.56 22.59 9.80
C TRP A 27 -9.38 22.40 8.86
N GLN A 28 -8.18 22.38 9.42
CA GLN A 28 -6.96 22.04 8.71
C GLN A 28 -6.45 20.69 9.18
N LEU A 29 -6.17 19.79 8.24
CA LEU A 29 -5.57 18.50 8.53
C LEU A 29 -4.14 18.69 9.07
N GLY A 30 -3.89 18.13 10.25
CA GLY A 30 -2.59 18.15 10.94
C GLY A 30 -1.87 16.81 10.94
N ALA A 31 -2.61 15.69 10.88
CA ALA A 31 -2.06 14.35 10.74
C ALA A 31 -3.11 13.38 10.15
N ALA A 32 -2.64 12.32 9.49
CA ALA A 32 -3.47 11.23 9.01
C ALA A 32 -2.73 9.90 9.18
N ILE A 33 -3.43 8.88 9.65
CA ILE A 33 -2.95 7.51 9.72
C ILE A 33 -3.95 6.68 8.91
N VAL A 34 -3.46 6.04 7.86
CA VAL A 34 -4.29 5.22 6.98
C VAL A 34 -3.73 3.81 6.96
N GLU A 35 -4.57 2.82 7.16
CA GLU A 35 -4.28 1.41 6.95
C GLU A 35 -5.12 0.90 5.79
N TYR A 36 -4.46 0.33 4.79
CA TYR A 36 -5.10 -0.40 3.70
C TYR A 36 -4.91 -1.90 3.92
N THR A 37 -5.97 -2.69 3.76
CA THR A 37 -5.92 -4.14 3.68
C THR A 37 -6.42 -4.55 2.31
N TYR A 38 -5.58 -5.25 1.55
CA TYR A 38 -5.91 -5.75 0.22
C TYR A 38 -6.20 -7.25 0.32
N GLU A 39 -7.45 -7.64 0.08
CA GLU A 39 -7.87 -9.04 0.09
C GLU A 39 -8.28 -9.50 -1.31
N VAL A 40 -7.86 -10.68 -1.70
CA VAL A 40 -8.13 -11.25 -3.02
C VAL A 40 -9.62 -11.51 -3.17
N ARG A 41 -10.21 -11.04 -4.28
CA ARG A 41 -11.64 -11.24 -4.57
C ARG A 41 -11.85 -12.05 -5.85
N GLU A 42 -13.06 -12.57 -6.02
CA GLU A 42 -13.47 -13.14 -7.31
C GLU A 42 -13.52 -12.06 -8.41
N PHE A 43 -13.32 -12.49 -9.66
CA PHE A 43 -13.56 -11.66 -10.84
C PHE A 43 -15.04 -11.29 -10.92
N ASP A 44 -15.33 -9.98 -10.95
CA ASP A 44 -16.69 -9.44 -10.98
C ASP A 44 -16.92 -8.60 -12.23
N SER A 45 -15.86 -7.98 -12.79
CA SER A 45 -15.98 -7.08 -13.93
C SER A 45 -15.32 -7.62 -15.22
N PRO A 46 -15.72 -7.11 -16.41
CA PRO A 46 -15.05 -7.42 -17.67
C PRO A 46 -13.56 -7.05 -17.69
N GLU A 47 -13.19 -6.02 -16.93
CA GLU A 47 -11.81 -5.56 -16.79
C GLU A 47 -10.93 -6.59 -16.07
N ASP A 48 -11.45 -7.25 -15.02
CA ASP A 48 -10.74 -8.33 -14.33
C ASP A 48 -10.36 -9.46 -15.30
N SER A 49 -11.31 -9.88 -16.13
CA SER A 49 -11.09 -10.98 -17.09
C SER A 49 -10.11 -10.63 -18.23
N ALA A 50 -9.77 -9.35 -18.39
CA ALA A 50 -8.89 -8.87 -19.44
C ALA A 50 -7.45 -8.66 -18.95
N GLU A 51 -7.28 -8.21 -17.71
CA GLU A 51 -6.00 -7.70 -17.19
C GLU A 51 -5.55 -8.38 -15.88
N ALA A 52 -6.46 -9.06 -15.15
CA ALA A 52 -6.19 -9.59 -13.82
C ALA A 52 -5.92 -11.10 -13.82
N GLY A 53 -5.14 -11.54 -12.84
CA GLY A 53 -4.81 -12.93 -12.56
C GLY A 53 -4.70 -13.17 -11.05
N TYR A 54 -4.57 -14.43 -10.64
CA TYR A 54 -4.33 -14.80 -9.24
C TYR A 54 -2.87 -15.17 -8.97
N GLU A 55 -2.04 -15.13 -10.01
CA GLU A 55 -0.65 -15.56 -9.95
C GLU A 55 0.28 -14.35 -10.06
N VAL A 56 1.30 -14.32 -9.20
CA VAL A 56 2.47 -13.49 -9.37
C VAL A 56 3.53 -14.35 -10.04
N THR A 57 3.98 -13.92 -11.20
CA THR A 57 4.94 -14.66 -12.01
C THR A 57 6.26 -13.90 -12.16
N ALA A 58 7.29 -14.60 -12.56
CA ALA A 58 8.58 -14.03 -12.95
C ALA A 58 9.01 -14.63 -14.28
N SER A 59 9.55 -13.80 -15.18
CA SER A 59 9.87 -14.16 -16.55
C SER A 59 11.32 -13.90 -16.92
N TRP A 60 11.86 -14.75 -17.80
CA TRP A 60 13.16 -14.58 -18.43
C TRP A 60 13.05 -14.62 -19.97
N PRO A 61 13.82 -13.81 -20.72
CA PRO A 61 14.75 -12.77 -20.25
C PRO A 61 14.07 -11.47 -19.82
N SER A 62 12.75 -11.38 -20.02
CA SER A 62 11.89 -10.30 -19.56
C SER A 62 10.43 -10.73 -19.69
N SER A 63 9.54 -10.08 -18.96
CA SER A 63 8.07 -10.25 -19.09
C SER A 63 7.63 -10.10 -20.55
N ALA A 64 8.16 -9.10 -21.24
CA ALA A 64 7.83 -8.82 -22.64
C ALA A 64 8.30 -9.92 -23.61
N ALA A 65 9.48 -10.50 -23.38
CA ALA A 65 10.01 -11.57 -24.22
C ALA A 65 9.25 -12.88 -24.02
N ALA A 66 8.94 -13.23 -22.77
CA ALA A 66 8.14 -14.41 -22.44
C ALA A 66 6.71 -14.30 -23.02
N ALA A 67 6.05 -13.14 -22.85
CA ALA A 67 4.74 -12.87 -23.45
C ALA A 67 4.73 -12.95 -24.99
N ALA A 68 5.87 -12.67 -25.64
CA ALA A 68 6.04 -12.81 -27.09
C ALA A 68 6.38 -14.25 -27.53
N GLY A 69 6.47 -15.21 -26.59
CA GLY A 69 6.78 -16.62 -26.83
C GLY A 69 8.27 -16.92 -26.98
N TYR A 70 9.15 -16.02 -26.54
CA TYR A 70 10.61 -16.14 -26.64
C TYR A 70 11.29 -16.25 -25.27
N GLY A 71 10.60 -16.78 -24.26
CA GLY A 71 11.08 -16.83 -22.89
C GLY A 71 10.40 -17.89 -22.04
N TYR A 72 10.66 -17.84 -20.74
CA TYR A 72 10.07 -18.71 -19.73
C TYR A 72 9.44 -17.87 -18.63
N THR A 73 8.32 -18.36 -18.10
CA THR A 73 7.58 -17.73 -17.02
C THR A 73 7.39 -18.76 -15.91
N HIS A 74 7.67 -18.35 -14.68
CA HIS A 74 7.53 -19.15 -13.48
C HIS A 74 6.52 -18.50 -12.53
N THR A 75 5.63 -19.28 -11.94
CA THR A 75 4.72 -18.79 -10.91
C THR A 75 5.45 -18.73 -9.57
N LEU A 76 5.56 -17.54 -8.98
CA LEU A 76 6.20 -17.29 -7.69
C LEU A 76 5.23 -17.53 -6.53
N VAL A 77 4.02 -17.00 -6.67
CA VAL A 77 2.95 -17.05 -5.66
C VAL A 77 1.63 -17.17 -6.41
N GLU A 78 0.76 -18.03 -5.92
CA GLU A 78 -0.64 -18.11 -6.33
C GLU A 78 -1.52 -17.72 -5.13
N TYR A 79 -2.51 -16.88 -5.38
CA TYR A 79 -3.44 -16.40 -4.38
C TYR A 79 -4.80 -17.10 -4.52
N GLU A 80 -5.34 -17.57 -3.40
CA GLU A 80 -6.74 -18.00 -3.35
C GLU A 80 -7.66 -16.82 -3.00
N VAL A 81 -8.93 -16.92 -3.40
CA VAL A 81 -9.94 -15.93 -3.04
C VAL A 81 -10.09 -15.87 -1.51
N GLY A 82 -9.95 -14.67 -0.96
CA GLY A 82 -9.95 -14.40 0.48
C GLY A 82 -8.57 -14.30 1.12
N ASP A 83 -7.49 -14.58 0.37
CA ASP A 83 -6.13 -14.35 0.87
C ASP A 83 -5.84 -12.85 1.03
N THR A 84 -5.04 -12.49 2.04
CA THR A 84 -4.55 -11.13 2.21
C THR A 84 -3.28 -10.93 1.38
N ILE A 85 -3.32 -10.02 0.40
CA ILE A 85 -2.18 -9.66 -0.44
C ILE A 85 -1.16 -8.86 0.38
N ALA A 86 -1.63 -7.78 1.00
CA ALA A 86 -0.80 -6.88 1.79
C ALA A 86 -1.63 -6.06 2.80
N VAL A 87 -0.97 -5.65 3.88
CA VAL A 87 -1.46 -4.64 4.82
C VAL A 87 -0.50 -3.46 4.79
N VAL A 88 -0.96 -2.31 4.30
CA VAL A 88 -0.12 -1.12 4.08
C VAL A 88 -0.53 -0.02 5.05
N LEU A 89 0.40 0.38 5.92
CA LEU A 89 0.22 1.49 6.85
C LEU A 89 0.91 2.75 6.33
N VAL A 90 0.17 3.86 6.29
CA VAL A 90 0.63 5.20 5.89
C VAL A 90 0.53 6.15 7.08
N PRO A 91 1.57 6.27 7.93
CA PRO A 91 1.53 7.05 9.15
C PRO A 91 2.02 8.50 8.94
N LEU A 92 1.17 9.38 8.38
CA LEU A 92 1.44 10.81 8.24
C LEU A 92 1.14 11.55 9.55
N ILE A 93 1.89 11.21 10.59
CA ILE A 93 1.64 11.61 11.99
C ILE A 93 1.87 13.10 12.30
N ASN A 94 2.26 13.90 11.31
CA ASN A 94 2.42 15.35 11.46
C ASN A 94 2.40 16.07 10.11
N GLU A 95 2.25 17.39 10.17
CA GLU A 95 2.20 18.31 9.02
C GLU A 95 3.42 18.19 8.08
N ALA A 96 4.61 17.88 8.60
CA ALA A 96 5.81 17.77 7.78
C ALA A 96 5.77 16.51 6.89
N LEU A 97 5.26 15.40 7.42
CA LEU A 97 5.07 14.17 6.66
C LEU A 97 3.93 14.31 5.64
N LEU A 98 2.83 14.96 6.02
CA LEU A 98 1.75 15.32 5.10
C LEU A 98 2.29 16.14 3.92
N ALA A 99 3.05 17.21 4.20
CA ALA A 99 3.64 18.06 3.18
C ALA A 99 4.67 17.33 2.30
N TRP A 100 5.45 16.40 2.87
CA TRP A 100 6.40 15.58 2.10
C TRP A 100 5.68 14.69 1.08
N GLN A 101 4.51 14.19 1.44
CA GLN A 101 3.62 13.44 0.53
C GLN A 101 2.72 14.35 -0.32
N GLY A 102 2.83 15.68 -0.22
CA GLY A 102 2.00 16.62 -0.95
C GLY A 102 0.54 16.66 -0.50
N VAL A 103 0.20 16.08 0.65
CA VAL A 103 -1.15 16.07 1.23
C VAL A 103 -1.39 17.35 2.02
N GLY A 104 -2.46 18.07 1.72
CA GLY A 104 -2.86 19.28 2.43
C GLY A 104 -4.35 19.47 2.31
N MET A 105 -5.09 19.32 3.41
CA MET A 105 -6.54 19.30 3.36
C MET A 105 -7.14 20.39 4.25
N ASN A 106 -8.05 21.18 3.67
CA ASN A 106 -8.77 22.24 4.37
C ASN A 106 -10.28 22.11 4.13
N VAL A 107 -11.06 21.95 5.21
CA VAL A 107 -12.50 21.64 5.13
C VAL A 107 -13.30 22.58 6.02
N ASP A 108 -14.37 23.15 5.48
CA ASP A 108 -15.41 23.79 6.30
C ASP A 108 -16.49 22.78 6.65
N LEU A 109 -16.68 22.50 7.94
CA LEU A 109 -17.81 21.72 8.44
C LEU A 109 -18.91 22.68 8.92
N ASN A 110 -20.17 22.34 8.69
CA ASN A 110 -21.32 23.13 9.13
C ASN A 110 -22.28 22.27 9.93
N ASP A 111 -22.81 22.80 11.03
CA ASP A 111 -23.78 22.12 11.91
C ASP A 111 -25.06 21.68 11.18
N GLY A 112 -25.32 22.24 9.99
CA GLY A 112 -26.43 21.85 9.11
C GLY A 112 -26.23 20.54 8.33
N GLY A 113 -25.15 19.77 8.59
CA GLY A 113 -24.89 18.50 7.90
C GLY A 113 -24.23 18.66 6.54
N THR A 114 -23.54 19.77 6.30
CA THR A 114 -22.84 20.04 5.03
C THR A 114 -21.36 20.29 5.27
N PHE A 115 -20.53 19.94 4.29
CA PHE A 115 -19.12 20.30 4.29
C PHE A 115 -18.66 20.86 2.94
N THR A 116 -17.56 21.59 2.96
CA THR A 116 -16.87 22.09 1.75
C THR A 116 -15.39 21.74 1.85
N ILE A 117 -14.85 21.06 0.84
CA ILE A 117 -13.40 20.96 0.65
C ILE A 117 -12.95 22.21 -0.09
N ASN A 118 -12.08 23.00 0.55
CA ASN A 118 -11.68 24.31 0.05
C ASN A 118 -10.64 24.21 -1.08
N GLU A 119 -10.70 25.17 -2.00
CA GLU A 119 -9.78 25.27 -3.13
C GLU A 119 -8.31 25.33 -2.65
N GLY A 120 -7.45 24.56 -3.31
CA GLY A 120 -6.05 24.38 -2.91
C GLY A 120 -5.83 23.23 -1.93
N SER A 121 -6.87 22.46 -1.60
CA SER A 121 -6.71 21.18 -0.91
C SER A 121 -6.24 20.09 -1.86
N THR A 122 -5.51 19.12 -1.33
CA THR A 122 -5.00 17.96 -2.04
C THR A 122 -5.32 16.68 -1.25
N TYR A 123 -5.70 15.61 -1.95
CA TYR A 123 -6.12 14.35 -1.34
C TYR A 123 -5.38 13.18 -2.00
N PRO A 124 -4.76 12.26 -1.22
CA PRO A 124 -4.07 11.13 -1.80
C PRO A 124 -5.07 10.10 -2.34
N THR A 125 -4.79 9.59 -3.53
CA THR A 125 -5.47 8.45 -4.16
C THR A 125 -4.42 7.53 -4.78
N THR A 126 -4.79 6.31 -5.11
CA THR A 126 -3.94 5.41 -5.89
C THR A 126 -4.31 5.49 -7.37
N GLU A 127 -3.32 5.28 -8.23
CA GLU A 127 -3.51 5.04 -9.65
C GLU A 127 -2.71 3.78 -10.02
N THR A 128 -3.33 2.86 -10.75
CA THR A 128 -2.66 1.66 -11.24
C THR A 128 -2.39 1.82 -12.73
N ILE A 129 -1.11 1.79 -13.10
CA ILE A 129 -0.67 1.84 -14.49
C ILE A 129 0.21 0.62 -14.72
N ASP A 130 -0.15 -0.19 -15.72
CA ASP A 130 0.62 -1.37 -16.12
C ASP A 130 0.82 -2.34 -14.94
N CYS A 131 -0.26 -2.62 -14.20
CA CYS A 131 -0.26 -3.44 -12.98
C CYS A 131 0.81 -3.05 -11.95
N SER A 132 1.10 -1.76 -11.86
CA SER A 132 1.87 -1.17 -10.77
C SER A 132 1.07 -0.04 -10.14
N THR A 133 0.84 -0.15 -8.82
CA THR A 133 0.05 0.82 -8.06
C THR A 133 0.94 1.94 -7.53
N TYR A 134 0.59 3.19 -7.80
CA TYR A 134 1.32 4.36 -7.34
C TYR A 134 0.39 5.32 -6.61
N ALA A 135 0.91 6.03 -5.60
CA ALA A 135 0.20 7.12 -4.95
C ALA A 135 0.24 8.38 -5.82
N THR A 136 -0.91 9.00 -6.02
CA THR A 136 -1.06 10.33 -6.64
C THR A 136 -1.81 11.24 -5.68
N VAL A 137 -1.55 12.55 -5.74
CA VAL A 137 -2.17 13.50 -4.83
C VAL A 137 -2.74 14.69 -5.61
N PRO A 138 -3.91 14.52 -6.25
CA PRO A 138 -4.55 15.59 -7.01
C PRO A 138 -5.07 16.73 -6.12
N ASP A 139 -5.22 17.90 -6.74
CA ASP A 139 -6.01 19.00 -6.18
C ASP A 139 -7.49 18.59 -6.13
N VAL A 140 -8.14 18.86 -5.01
CA VAL A 140 -9.55 18.54 -4.78
C VAL A 140 -10.30 19.76 -4.24
N SER A 141 -11.57 19.87 -4.65
CA SER A 141 -12.52 20.83 -4.09
C SER A 141 -13.92 20.34 -4.37
N GLU A 142 -14.78 20.30 -3.36
CA GLU A 142 -16.16 19.88 -3.52
C GLU A 142 -17.04 20.42 -2.39
N ALA A 143 -18.35 20.24 -2.53
CA ALA A 143 -19.31 20.39 -1.45
C ALA A 143 -20.05 19.07 -1.28
N GLY A 144 -20.17 18.63 -0.02
CA GLY A 144 -20.77 17.35 0.33
C GLY A 144 -21.68 17.42 1.55
N THR A 145 -22.21 16.27 1.94
CA THR A 145 -23.12 16.16 3.10
C THR A 145 -22.68 15.09 4.07
N TRP A 146 -22.81 15.38 5.36
CA TRP A 146 -22.51 14.47 6.44
C TRP A 146 -23.72 14.31 7.36
N THR A 147 -23.76 13.19 8.08
CA THR A 147 -24.78 12.87 9.08
C THR A 147 -24.11 12.48 10.39
N SER A 148 -24.83 12.64 11.50
CA SER A 148 -24.37 12.16 12.81
C SER A 148 -25.50 11.54 13.61
N THR A 149 -25.11 10.77 14.61
CA THR A 149 -25.97 10.19 15.64
C THR A 149 -25.66 10.83 16.99
N PRO A 150 -26.49 10.59 18.02
CA PRO A 150 -26.13 10.98 19.39
C PRO A 150 -24.83 10.31 19.86
N GLY A 151 -24.09 11.04 20.68
CA GLY A 151 -22.79 10.64 21.21
C GLY A 151 -22.70 10.60 22.74
N PHE A 152 -21.48 10.61 23.25
CA PHE A 152 -21.16 10.66 24.68
C PHE A 152 -19.98 11.60 24.97
N ASP A 153 -19.96 12.14 26.19
CA ASP A 153 -18.92 13.06 26.67
C ASP A 153 -17.80 12.28 27.39
N HIS A 154 -16.55 12.70 27.20
CA HIS A 154 -15.37 12.12 27.87
C HIS A 154 -15.03 12.84 29.17
N THR A 155 -15.98 12.88 30.12
CA THR A 155 -15.80 13.63 31.38
C THR A 155 -14.68 13.09 32.28
N ASP A 156 -14.21 11.88 32.01
CA ASP A 156 -13.19 11.19 32.80
C ASP A 156 -11.78 11.36 32.22
N ASP A 157 -11.63 11.99 31.05
CA ASP A 157 -10.34 12.34 30.46
C ASP A 157 -9.85 13.69 31.03
N PRO A 158 -8.79 13.71 31.85
CA PRO A 158 -8.29 14.94 32.45
C PRO A 158 -7.56 15.85 31.43
N ASP A 159 -7.07 15.29 30.32
CA ASP A 159 -6.37 16.02 29.27
C ASP A 159 -7.37 16.62 28.26
N HIS A 160 -8.52 15.95 28.06
CA HIS A 160 -9.59 16.34 27.15
C HIS A 160 -10.99 16.39 27.83
N PRO A 161 -11.19 17.18 28.89
CA PRO A 161 -12.37 17.11 29.77
C PRO A 161 -13.67 17.58 29.12
N TYR A 162 -13.60 18.18 27.94
CA TYR A 162 -14.74 18.66 27.16
C TYR A 162 -14.90 17.89 25.85
N ALA A 163 -14.20 16.77 25.66
CA ALA A 163 -14.34 16.01 24.43
C ALA A 163 -15.72 15.34 24.31
N HIS A 164 -16.23 15.28 23.08
CA HIS A 164 -17.48 14.60 22.75
C HIS A 164 -17.27 13.69 21.54
N SER A 165 -17.62 12.40 21.67
CA SER A 165 -17.61 11.46 20.54
C SER A 165 -19.02 11.15 20.08
N MET A 166 -19.23 11.15 18.77
CA MET A 166 -20.50 10.76 18.14
C MET A 166 -20.25 9.95 16.87
N GLY A 167 -21.23 9.14 16.48
CA GLY A 167 -21.20 8.48 15.16
C GLY A 167 -21.29 9.54 14.07
N TRP A 168 -20.51 9.36 13.01
CA TRP A 168 -20.38 10.34 11.93
C TRP A 168 -20.26 9.64 10.59
N GLY A 169 -20.95 10.17 9.57
CA GLY A 169 -21.03 9.53 8.27
C GLY A 169 -21.02 10.54 7.12
N ILE A 170 -20.38 10.18 6.01
CA ILE A 170 -20.43 10.95 4.76
C ILE A 170 -21.49 10.32 3.84
N SER A 171 -22.45 11.14 3.41
CA SER A 171 -23.61 10.69 2.61
C SER A 171 -23.57 11.18 1.16
N LEU A 172 -22.74 12.18 0.88
CA LEU A 172 -22.49 12.68 -0.47
C LEU A 172 -21.07 13.24 -0.52
N SER A 173 -20.23 12.59 -1.31
CA SER A 173 -18.88 13.02 -1.64
C SER A 173 -18.43 12.34 -2.92
N SER A 174 -17.61 13.04 -3.69
CA SER A 174 -16.87 12.52 -4.84
C SER A 174 -15.37 12.33 -4.55
N VAL A 175 -14.92 12.76 -3.37
CA VAL A 175 -13.52 12.71 -2.93
C VAL A 175 -13.33 11.69 -1.81
N PHE A 176 -14.19 11.74 -0.79
CA PHE A 176 -14.16 10.83 0.34
C PHE A 176 -15.08 9.63 0.13
N ALA A 177 -14.72 8.53 0.78
CA ALA A 177 -15.60 7.37 0.90
C ALA A 177 -16.91 7.74 1.61
N GLN A 178 -17.98 7.07 1.22
CA GLN A 178 -19.28 7.19 1.85
C GLN A 178 -19.42 6.13 2.95
N PHE A 179 -19.95 6.52 4.09
CA PHE A 179 -20.09 5.64 5.25
C PHE A 179 -21.18 6.13 6.21
N GLY A 180 -21.73 5.20 6.98
CA GLY A 180 -22.81 5.46 7.92
C GLY A 180 -22.33 6.07 9.24
N ALA A 181 -23.23 6.81 9.89
CA ALA A 181 -23.06 7.23 11.28
C ALA A 181 -23.71 6.18 12.21
N PRO A 182 -22.94 5.36 12.96
CA PRO A 182 -23.48 4.36 13.87
C PRO A 182 -24.02 4.97 15.16
N ASP A 183 -24.95 4.31 15.85
CA ASP A 183 -25.32 4.69 17.23
C ASP A 183 -24.25 4.16 18.21
N LEU A 184 -23.32 5.03 18.62
CA LEU A 184 -22.24 4.66 19.54
C LEU A 184 -22.70 4.42 20.98
N VAL A 185 -23.94 4.82 21.33
CA VAL A 185 -24.45 4.72 22.71
C VAL A 185 -25.17 3.40 22.93
N ASN A 186 -25.97 2.98 21.94
CA ASN A 186 -26.80 1.77 22.06
C ASN A 186 -26.37 0.63 21.13
N GLY A 187 -25.62 0.93 20.07
CA GLY A 187 -25.15 -0.06 19.11
C GLY A 187 -23.89 -0.80 19.56
N GLN A 188 -23.68 -2.00 19.04
CA GLN A 188 -22.51 -2.84 19.28
C GLN A 188 -21.72 -3.08 17.99
N TYR A 189 -20.42 -2.78 18.01
CA TYR A 189 -19.49 -3.10 16.91
C TYR A 189 -19.49 -4.62 16.61
N GLY A 190 -19.50 -4.97 15.33
CA GLY A 190 -19.62 -6.34 14.82
C GLY A 190 -21.02 -6.95 14.92
N GLN A 191 -22.02 -6.21 15.39
CA GLN A 191 -23.43 -6.61 15.40
C GLN A 191 -24.34 -5.59 14.69
N ASP A 192 -24.21 -4.32 15.05
CA ASP A 192 -25.02 -3.22 14.49
C ASP A 192 -24.27 -2.42 13.42
N TYR A 193 -22.93 -2.37 13.50
CA TYR A 193 -22.03 -1.68 12.56
C TYR A 193 -20.64 -2.35 12.54
N GLY A 194 -19.88 -2.15 11.46
CA GLY A 194 -18.59 -2.81 11.21
C GLY A 194 -18.69 -4.05 10.32
N VAL A 195 -17.56 -4.69 10.05
CA VAL A 195 -17.44 -5.83 9.12
C VAL A 195 -18.49 -6.92 9.39
N GLY A 196 -19.19 -7.36 8.34
CA GLY A 196 -20.21 -8.40 8.41
C GLY A 196 -21.60 -7.93 8.88
N THR A 197 -21.84 -6.63 9.00
CA THR A 197 -23.13 -6.04 9.40
C THR A 197 -23.82 -5.30 8.25
N ASP A 198 -25.06 -4.83 8.43
CA ASP A 198 -25.73 -3.99 7.42
C ASP A 198 -25.06 -2.60 7.23
N MET A 199 -24.17 -2.20 8.15
CA MET A 199 -23.40 -0.95 8.11
C MET A 199 -21.91 -1.28 8.24
N GLU A 200 -21.36 -1.97 7.23
CA GLU A 200 -19.93 -2.29 7.18
C GLU A 200 -19.08 -1.02 7.06
N ASN A 201 -19.51 -0.08 6.21
CA ASN A 201 -18.88 1.23 6.09
C ASN A 201 -19.40 2.16 7.20
N TRP A 202 -18.56 2.55 8.14
CA TRP A 202 -18.96 3.35 9.29
C TRP A 202 -17.88 4.36 9.71
N GLY A 203 -18.28 5.40 10.42
CA GLY A 203 -17.33 6.36 10.98
C GLY A 203 -17.77 6.98 12.30
N MET A 204 -16.83 7.65 12.95
CA MET A 204 -17.06 8.41 14.17
C MET A 204 -16.19 9.66 14.17
N VAL A 205 -16.62 10.62 14.98
CA VAL A 205 -15.88 11.85 15.20
C VAL A 205 -15.78 12.12 16.69
N THR A 206 -14.59 12.54 17.11
CA THR A 206 -14.32 13.06 18.45
C THR A 206 -13.98 14.53 18.33
N LEU A 207 -14.74 15.38 19.00
CA LEU A 207 -14.54 16.82 19.02
C LEU A 207 -14.01 17.25 20.38
N ASP A 208 -12.89 17.96 20.37
CA ASP A 208 -12.44 18.71 21.53
C ASP A 208 -13.04 20.11 21.54
N TYR A 209 -13.41 20.57 22.72
CA TYR A 209 -13.93 21.92 22.92
C TYR A 209 -13.08 22.70 23.92
N THR A 210 -13.10 24.03 23.80
CA THR A 210 -12.42 24.89 24.78
C THR A 210 -13.27 25.20 26.02
N ASP A 211 -14.55 24.80 25.99
CA ASP A 211 -15.56 25.15 26.98
C ASP A 211 -16.48 23.97 27.29
N ALA A 212 -17.02 23.94 28.50
CA ALA A 212 -17.91 22.88 28.99
C ALA A 212 -19.29 22.88 28.32
N GLU A 213 -19.64 23.98 27.64
CA GLU A 213 -20.90 24.14 26.91
C GLU A 213 -20.82 23.58 25.49
N HIS A 214 -19.66 23.09 25.05
CA HIS A 214 -19.38 22.54 23.72
C HIS A 214 -19.70 23.51 22.57
N THR A 215 -19.44 24.80 22.80
CA THR A 215 -19.74 25.87 21.83
C THR A 215 -18.58 26.20 20.91
N THR A 216 -17.34 26.04 21.38
CA THR A 216 -16.14 26.43 20.63
C THR A 216 -15.27 25.21 20.34
N PRO A 217 -15.43 24.58 19.17
CA PRO A 217 -14.63 23.42 18.79
C PRO A 217 -13.16 23.83 18.61
N ALA A 218 -12.24 22.99 19.07
CA ALA A 218 -10.80 23.26 19.14
C ALA A 218 -10.00 22.31 18.24
N ALA A 219 -10.26 21.01 18.37
CA ALA A 219 -9.64 19.95 17.58
C ALA A 219 -10.70 18.92 17.18
N LEU A 220 -10.39 18.18 16.14
CA LEU A 220 -11.26 17.17 15.56
C LEU A 220 -10.43 15.92 15.28
N GLU A 221 -10.91 14.78 15.72
CA GLU A 221 -10.41 13.46 15.32
C GLU A 221 -11.53 12.73 14.59
N ILE A 222 -11.28 12.26 13.37
CA ILE A 222 -12.25 11.50 12.58
C ILE A 222 -11.66 10.13 12.30
N TYR A 223 -12.42 9.10 12.65
CA TYR A 223 -12.15 7.72 12.27
C TYR A 223 -13.23 7.23 11.30
N TRP A 224 -12.85 6.51 10.26
CA TRP A 224 -13.78 5.68 9.49
C TRP A 224 -13.15 4.42 8.96
N GLU A 225 -14.01 3.44 8.70
CA GLU A 225 -13.71 2.21 7.99
C GLU A 225 -14.61 2.14 6.77
N ALA A 226 -14.01 1.89 5.60
CA ALA A 226 -14.75 1.71 4.37
C ALA A 226 -14.13 0.57 3.54
N HIS A 227 -14.99 -0.21 2.92
CA HIS A 227 -14.68 -1.34 2.04
C HIS A 227 -15.09 -0.98 0.61
N ASP A 228 -14.45 -1.57 -0.40
CA ASP A 228 -14.88 -1.39 -1.77
C ASP A 228 -16.32 -1.88 -1.97
N GLY A 229 -17.06 -1.14 -2.80
CA GLY A 229 -18.46 -1.43 -3.08
C GLY A 229 -19.29 -0.18 -3.31
N THR A 230 -20.48 -0.41 -3.88
CA THR A 230 -21.43 0.67 -4.21
C THR A 230 -21.87 1.51 -3.01
N ALA A 231 -21.83 0.96 -1.80
CA ALA A 231 -22.19 1.66 -0.58
C ALA A 231 -21.13 2.69 -0.13
N SER A 232 -19.85 2.43 -0.39
CA SER A 232 -18.75 3.36 -0.11
C SER A 232 -18.45 4.28 -1.29
N GLY A 233 -18.80 3.84 -2.51
CA GLY A 233 -18.41 4.49 -3.75
C GLY A 233 -16.95 4.24 -4.13
N LEU A 234 -16.28 3.28 -3.47
CA LEU A 234 -14.90 2.88 -3.75
C LEU A 234 -14.85 1.58 -4.55
N GLY A 235 -13.81 1.41 -5.36
CA GLY A 235 -13.49 0.16 -6.05
C GLY A 235 -14.61 -0.43 -6.92
N VAL A 236 -15.51 0.41 -7.44
CA VAL A 236 -16.61 -0.02 -8.33
C VAL A 236 -16.65 0.78 -9.63
N ASN A 237 -17.06 0.10 -10.71
CA ASN A 237 -17.32 0.71 -12.01
C ASN A 237 -18.71 1.38 -12.09
N GLU A 238 -19.05 1.97 -13.24
CA GLU A 238 -20.34 2.66 -13.45
C GLU A 238 -21.56 1.73 -13.31
N ASP A 239 -21.39 0.43 -13.53
CA ASP A 239 -22.43 -0.60 -13.38
C ASP A 239 -22.52 -1.13 -11.93
N GLY A 240 -21.63 -0.68 -11.03
CA GLY A 240 -21.56 -1.06 -9.63
C GLY A 240 -20.87 -2.40 -9.37
N GLN A 241 -20.13 -2.93 -10.34
CA GLN A 241 -19.30 -4.13 -10.21
C GLN A 241 -17.93 -3.74 -9.63
N LEU A 242 -17.33 -4.62 -8.82
CA LEU A 242 -16.00 -4.39 -8.28
C LEU A 242 -14.96 -4.37 -9.40
N ASN A 243 -14.06 -3.38 -9.37
CA ASN A 243 -13.02 -3.19 -10.39
C ASN A 243 -11.65 -2.78 -9.82
N GLY A 244 -11.47 -2.93 -8.50
CA GLY A 244 -10.18 -2.71 -7.83
C GLY A 244 -9.19 -3.83 -8.14
N TRP A 245 -7.94 -3.46 -8.42
CA TRP A 245 -6.82 -4.39 -8.49
C TRP A 245 -5.57 -3.78 -7.88
N THR A 246 -4.78 -4.66 -7.29
CA THR A 246 -3.49 -4.35 -6.69
C THR A 246 -2.42 -4.87 -7.63
N GLY A 247 -1.65 -3.94 -8.16
CA GLY A 247 -0.48 -4.28 -8.93
C GLY A 247 0.61 -4.83 -8.03
N VAL A 248 1.15 -6.00 -8.38
CA VAL A 248 2.31 -6.60 -7.69
C VAL A 248 3.52 -6.53 -8.64
N PRO A 249 4.28 -5.42 -8.65
CA PRO A 249 5.43 -5.24 -9.54
C PRO A 249 6.74 -5.76 -8.94
N VAL A 250 6.71 -6.23 -7.70
CA VAL A 250 7.87 -6.68 -6.93
C VAL A 250 7.49 -7.91 -6.12
N SER A 251 8.48 -8.76 -5.89
CA SER A 251 8.36 -9.93 -5.01
C SER A 251 9.32 -9.77 -3.83
N PRO A 252 9.04 -10.38 -2.65
CA PRO A 252 10.04 -10.50 -1.60
C PRO A 252 11.29 -11.20 -2.14
N GLY A 253 12.43 -10.55 -1.94
CA GLY A 253 13.74 -11.06 -2.28
C GLY A 253 14.66 -11.05 -1.07
N ASP A 254 15.69 -11.87 -1.13
CA ASP A 254 16.64 -12.06 -0.05
C ASP A 254 18.08 -11.86 -0.55
N THR A 255 18.79 -10.95 0.10
CA THR A 255 20.18 -10.62 -0.24
C THR A 255 21.22 -11.53 0.40
N VAL A 256 20.83 -12.38 1.35
CA VAL A 256 21.75 -13.16 2.20
C VAL A 256 21.65 -14.68 2.04
N THR A 257 20.52 -15.22 1.55
CA THR A 257 20.34 -16.68 1.36
C THR A 257 21.50 -17.31 0.57
N ILE A 258 21.87 -16.73 -0.58
CA ILE A 258 22.94 -17.29 -1.44
C ILE A 258 24.28 -17.30 -0.70
N GLY A 259 24.65 -16.20 -0.04
CA GLY A 259 25.91 -16.10 0.70
C GLY A 259 25.98 -17.06 1.89
N ASN A 260 24.89 -17.20 2.64
CA ASN A 260 24.81 -18.14 3.76
C ASN A 260 24.89 -19.60 3.30
N MET A 261 24.33 -19.90 2.12
CA MET A 261 24.38 -21.24 1.57
C MET A 261 25.79 -21.63 1.10
N ASP A 262 26.51 -20.70 0.47
CA ASP A 262 27.92 -20.87 0.12
C ASP A 262 28.74 -21.23 1.38
N ASP A 263 28.62 -20.43 2.45
CA ASP A 263 29.29 -20.67 3.73
C ASP A 263 28.91 -22.03 4.36
N TYR A 264 27.64 -22.42 4.30
CA TYR A 264 27.13 -23.70 4.81
C TYR A 264 27.72 -24.89 4.05
N LEU A 265 27.68 -24.86 2.71
CA LEU A 265 28.19 -25.95 1.87
C LEU A 265 29.71 -26.06 1.97
N ALA A 266 30.43 -24.94 2.08
CA ALA A 266 31.87 -24.93 2.31
C ALA A 266 32.26 -25.62 3.63
N TRP A 267 31.38 -25.52 4.64
CA TRP A 267 31.61 -26.11 5.96
C TRP A 267 31.20 -27.59 6.06
N LEU A 268 30.02 -27.96 5.54
CA LEU A 268 29.47 -29.33 5.68
C LEU A 268 29.86 -30.29 4.57
N HIS A 269 30.01 -29.78 3.35
CA HIS A 269 30.34 -30.56 2.16
C HIS A 269 31.62 -30.04 1.48
N PRO A 270 32.76 -29.98 2.20
CA PRO A 270 34.02 -29.52 1.61
C PRO A 270 34.57 -30.47 0.52
N ASP A 271 33.96 -31.64 0.36
CA ASP A 271 34.34 -32.71 -0.56
C ASP A 271 33.66 -32.64 -1.93
N THR A 272 32.62 -31.82 -2.09
CA THR A 272 31.76 -31.80 -3.28
C THR A 272 31.94 -30.57 -4.16
N SER A 273 32.80 -29.62 -3.81
CA SER A 273 32.99 -28.33 -4.51
C SER A 273 31.74 -27.44 -4.68
N LEU A 274 30.55 -27.90 -4.29
CA LEU A 274 29.24 -27.22 -4.34
C LEU A 274 29.28 -25.73 -3.97
N TRP A 275 30.04 -25.37 -2.94
CA TRP A 275 30.16 -24.00 -2.44
C TRP A 275 30.83 -23.04 -3.46
N TYR A 276 31.81 -23.53 -4.21
CA TYR A 276 32.50 -22.73 -5.24
C TYR A 276 31.59 -22.44 -6.44
N GLU A 277 30.71 -23.38 -6.75
CA GLU A 277 29.80 -23.38 -7.90
C GLU A 277 28.52 -22.54 -7.64
N LEU A 278 28.08 -22.39 -6.37
CA LEU A 278 27.08 -21.39 -5.95
C LEU A 278 27.49 -19.93 -6.27
N GLY A 279 28.76 -19.72 -6.61
CA GLY A 279 29.32 -18.48 -7.12
C GLY A 279 29.58 -17.48 -6.01
N TRP A 280 30.85 -17.18 -5.78
CA TRP A 280 31.28 -16.07 -4.94
C TRP A 280 30.64 -14.75 -5.42
N THR A 281 29.66 -14.22 -4.68
CA THR A 281 28.99 -12.93 -4.96
C THR A 281 29.87 -11.71 -4.59
N GLY A 282 31.15 -11.96 -4.28
CA GLY A 282 32.07 -11.02 -3.68
C GLY A 282 32.61 -9.97 -4.65
N ASP A 283 32.09 -8.75 -4.46
CA ASP A 283 32.71 -7.48 -4.83
C ASP A 283 33.02 -7.28 -6.32
N THR A 284 31.99 -6.96 -7.11
CA THR A 284 31.79 -5.59 -7.63
C THR A 284 30.57 -5.52 -8.57
N THR A 285 29.62 -4.64 -8.23
CA THR A 285 28.57 -4.05 -9.10
C THR A 285 27.28 -4.81 -9.47
N LEU A 286 27.14 -6.13 -9.27
CA LEU A 286 25.84 -6.80 -9.48
C LEU A 286 25.61 -7.96 -8.49
N SER A 287 24.83 -7.72 -7.44
CA SER A 287 24.29 -8.77 -6.57
C SER A 287 22.77 -8.78 -6.76
N ALA A 288 22.26 -9.65 -7.64
CA ALA A 288 20.82 -9.82 -7.75
C ALA A 288 20.32 -10.61 -6.52
N PRO A 289 19.26 -10.13 -5.86
CA PRO A 289 18.68 -10.78 -4.70
C PRO A 289 17.95 -12.07 -5.09
N MET A 290 17.64 -12.86 -4.09
CA MET A 290 17.05 -14.17 -4.24
C MET A 290 15.53 -14.13 -4.01
N ILE A 291 14.72 -14.34 -5.04
CA ILE A 291 13.25 -14.24 -4.96
C ILE A 291 12.65 -15.36 -4.10
N GLY A 292 11.95 -15.00 -3.01
CA GLY A 292 11.32 -15.97 -2.11
C GLY A 292 12.23 -16.54 -1.01
N GLY A 293 13.47 -16.03 -0.87
CA GLY A 293 14.35 -16.42 0.23
C GLY A 293 13.84 -15.94 1.61
N GLN A 294 14.22 -16.66 2.67
CA GLN A 294 13.72 -16.41 4.04
C GLN A 294 14.52 -15.37 4.84
N GLY A 295 15.62 -14.84 4.31
CA GLY A 295 16.53 -13.94 5.01
C GLY A 295 17.49 -14.66 5.96
N HIS A 296 18.17 -13.89 6.81
CA HIS A 296 18.95 -14.44 7.91
C HIS A 296 18.04 -15.08 8.95
N PRO A 297 18.33 -16.32 9.41
CA PRO A 297 17.65 -16.88 10.58
C PRO A 297 17.80 -15.95 11.78
N ILE A 298 16.70 -15.64 12.45
CA ILE A 298 16.70 -14.75 13.62
C ILE A 298 17.53 -15.37 14.74
N ASP A 299 18.65 -14.74 15.07
CA ASP A 299 19.47 -15.01 16.25
C ASP A 299 19.35 -13.83 17.24
N PRO A 300 18.61 -13.99 18.34
CA PRO A 300 18.43 -12.94 19.34
C PRO A 300 19.73 -12.43 19.99
N GLU A 301 20.84 -13.18 19.88
CA GLU A 301 22.16 -12.78 20.38
C GLU A 301 22.98 -12.00 19.35
N ASN A 302 22.55 -11.98 18.08
CA ASN A 302 23.19 -11.27 16.97
C ASN A 302 22.24 -10.22 16.36
N PRO A 303 22.43 -8.92 16.66
CA PRO A 303 21.57 -7.86 16.15
C PRO A 303 21.66 -7.63 14.64
N ASP A 304 22.61 -8.26 13.94
CA ASP A 304 22.72 -8.20 12.48
C ASP A 304 21.86 -9.27 11.77
N SER A 305 21.21 -10.17 12.53
CA SER A 305 20.40 -11.27 11.99
C SER A 305 18.90 -10.97 11.90
N TYR A 306 18.44 -9.86 12.48
CA TYR A 306 17.04 -9.49 12.50
C TYR A 306 16.88 -7.96 12.40
N GLU A 307 15.77 -7.55 11.80
CA GLU A 307 15.27 -6.18 11.86
C GLU A 307 14.05 -6.12 12.78
N ILE A 308 13.77 -4.93 13.33
CA ILE A 308 12.58 -4.72 14.15
C ILE A 308 11.60 -3.95 13.29
N ASP A 309 10.44 -4.55 13.06
CA ASP A 309 9.33 -3.89 12.40
C ASP A 309 9.00 -2.59 13.18
N PRO A 310 9.11 -1.42 12.56
CA PRO A 310 8.94 -0.15 13.26
C PRO A 310 7.48 0.10 13.71
N ILE A 311 6.53 -0.70 13.23
CA ILE A 311 5.09 -0.57 13.45
C ILE A 311 4.63 -1.57 14.53
N PHE A 312 4.86 -2.86 14.30
CA PHE A 312 4.38 -3.92 15.19
C PHE A 312 5.37 -4.25 16.30
N GLY A 313 6.64 -3.86 16.12
CA GLY A 313 7.74 -4.21 17.04
C GLY A 313 8.15 -5.67 16.96
N ASP A 314 7.64 -6.41 15.97
CA ASP A 314 8.00 -7.80 15.72
C ASP A 314 9.40 -7.89 15.12
N THR A 315 10.11 -8.97 15.44
CA THR A 315 11.43 -9.27 14.85
C THR A 315 11.24 -10.00 13.54
N ILE A 316 11.76 -9.43 12.46
CA ILE A 316 11.77 -10.04 11.12
C ILE A 316 13.20 -10.44 10.72
N PRO A 317 13.39 -11.46 9.87
CA PRO A 317 14.70 -11.81 9.32
C PRO A 317 15.38 -10.62 8.63
N ALA A 318 16.67 -10.41 8.87
CA ALA A 318 17.45 -9.41 8.14
C ALA A 318 17.77 -9.87 6.70
N GLY A 319 17.90 -8.92 5.77
CA GLY A 319 18.29 -9.21 4.38
C GLY A 319 17.14 -9.36 3.39
N LEU A 320 15.88 -9.27 3.86
CA LEU A 320 14.69 -9.21 3.03
C LEU A 320 14.52 -7.82 2.40
N VAL A 321 14.23 -7.79 1.10
CA VAL A 321 14.07 -6.59 0.28
C VAL A 321 12.95 -6.80 -0.75
N GLU A 322 12.30 -5.74 -1.21
CA GLU A 322 11.40 -5.83 -2.37
C GLU A 322 12.20 -5.73 -3.67
N VAL A 323 11.95 -6.65 -4.60
CA VAL A 323 12.80 -6.80 -5.80
C VAL A 323 11.94 -6.96 -7.04
N ASN A 324 12.33 -6.27 -8.12
CA ASN A 324 11.74 -6.47 -9.45
C ASN A 324 12.57 -7.40 -10.33
N HIS A 325 13.81 -7.71 -9.92
CA HIS A 325 14.67 -8.69 -10.57
C HIS A 325 15.40 -9.52 -9.52
N GLY A 326 15.59 -10.79 -9.81
CA GLY A 326 16.32 -11.68 -8.92
C GLY A 326 16.51 -13.07 -9.48
N TYR A 327 17.22 -13.90 -8.73
CA TYR A 327 17.36 -15.31 -9.04
C TYR A 327 16.18 -16.10 -8.47
N LEU A 328 15.85 -17.24 -9.10
CA LEU A 328 15.03 -18.29 -8.48
C LEU A 328 15.98 -19.32 -7.84
N PHE A 329 15.68 -19.71 -6.61
CA PHE A 329 16.46 -20.65 -5.81
C PHE A 329 15.54 -21.19 -4.73
N ASP A 330 15.37 -22.49 -4.72
CA ASP A 330 14.75 -23.16 -3.59
C ASP A 330 15.74 -24.19 -3.07
N PRO A 331 16.41 -23.92 -1.94
CA PRO A 331 17.37 -24.86 -1.40
C PRO A 331 16.72 -26.01 -0.64
N VAL A 332 15.39 -26.03 -0.44
CA VAL A 332 14.75 -27.04 0.42
C VAL A 332 13.43 -27.50 -0.17
N GLY A 333 13.40 -28.75 -0.67
CA GLY A 333 12.17 -29.40 -1.10
C GLY A 333 11.19 -29.82 -0.02
N ASP A 334 10.13 -30.50 -0.47
CA ASP A 334 9.10 -31.12 0.36
C ASP A 334 9.65 -32.14 1.37
N ASP A 335 10.80 -32.74 1.09
CA ASP A 335 11.47 -33.72 1.96
C ASP A 335 12.34 -33.07 3.06
N GLY A 336 12.55 -31.75 2.97
CA GLY A 336 13.32 -30.95 3.92
C GLY A 336 14.84 -31.13 3.84
N LEU A 337 15.37 -31.81 2.82
CA LEU A 337 16.81 -32.06 2.64
C LEU A 337 17.38 -31.16 1.54
N PRO A 338 18.29 -30.22 1.87
CA PRO A 338 18.88 -29.36 0.85
C PRO A 338 19.70 -30.13 -0.18
N PHE A 339 19.53 -29.78 -1.47
CA PHE A 339 20.30 -30.32 -2.60
C PHE A 339 20.19 -31.84 -2.75
N SER A 340 19.00 -32.36 -2.44
CA SER A 340 18.64 -33.77 -2.51
C SER A 340 18.42 -34.23 -3.96
N GLY A 341 17.98 -33.31 -4.82
CA GLY A 341 17.87 -33.50 -6.27
C GLY A 341 16.57 -34.17 -6.68
N ASP A 342 15.62 -34.30 -5.75
CA ASP A 342 14.26 -34.77 -5.97
C ASP A 342 13.27 -33.63 -6.24
N GLU A 343 13.70 -32.38 -6.11
CA GLU A 343 12.83 -31.24 -6.33
C GLU A 343 12.88 -30.75 -7.79
N PRO A 344 11.75 -30.27 -8.36
CA PRO A 344 11.72 -29.72 -9.72
C PRO A 344 12.71 -28.57 -9.92
N LEU A 345 13.10 -27.90 -8.83
CA LEU A 345 14.10 -26.85 -8.79
C LEU A 345 15.34 -27.18 -7.94
N ALA A 346 15.43 -28.24 -7.16
CA ALA A 346 16.59 -28.41 -6.26
C ALA A 346 17.88 -28.92 -6.88
N PRO A 347 17.89 -29.40 -8.12
CA PRO A 347 19.15 -29.48 -8.84
C PRO A 347 19.59 -28.12 -9.37
N THR A 348 18.82 -27.08 -9.11
CA THR A 348 19.27 -25.69 -9.21
C THR A 348 20.07 -25.22 -7.99
N GLY A 349 20.62 -26.15 -7.19
CA GLY A 349 21.87 -25.84 -6.45
C GLY A 349 22.95 -25.19 -7.33
N TYR A 350 22.79 -25.31 -8.64
CA TYR A 350 23.63 -24.78 -9.71
C TYR A 350 22.88 -23.89 -10.72
N PHE A 351 21.72 -23.36 -10.31
CA PHE A 351 20.86 -22.38 -11.00
C PHE A 351 19.84 -22.91 -11.99
N PHE A 352 18.68 -22.27 -11.99
CA PHE A 352 17.77 -22.25 -13.13
C PHE A 352 18.52 -21.56 -14.28
N THR A 353 19.31 -22.35 -15.01
CA THR A 353 20.20 -21.91 -16.11
C THR A 353 19.49 -22.06 -17.45
N TYR A 354 20.10 -21.48 -18.48
CA TYR A 354 19.71 -21.74 -19.86
C TYR A 354 19.73 -23.25 -20.20
N ASN A 355 20.80 -23.94 -19.82
CA ASN A 355 20.97 -25.38 -20.04
C ASN A 355 19.87 -26.22 -19.38
N PHE A 356 19.46 -25.84 -18.16
CA PHE A 356 18.33 -26.48 -17.48
C PHE A 356 17.01 -26.27 -18.24
N MET A 357 16.71 -25.04 -18.66
CA MET A 357 15.49 -24.77 -19.43
C MET A 357 15.43 -25.55 -20.74
N GLU A 358 16.56 -25.65 -21.45
CA GLU A 358 16.67 -26.46 -22.65
C GLU A 358 16.43 -27.95 -22.33
N ALA A 359 17.14 -28.49 -21.34
CA ALA A 359 16.99 -29.86 -20.90
C ALA A 359 15.54 -30.19 -20.49
N ALA A 360 14.90 -29.31 -19.72
CA ALA A 360 13.52 -29.47 -19.27
C ALA A 360 12.53 -29.51 -20.43
N GLY A 361 12.71 -28.66 -21.43
CA GLY A 361 11.90 -28.65 -22.64
C GLY A 361 12.02 -29.94 -23.45
N TRP A 362 13.25 -30.39 -23.72
CA TRP A 362 13.49 -31.63 -24.48
C TRP A 362 13.03 -32.87 -23.72
N PHE A 363 13.42 -33.01 -22.46
CA PHE A 363 13.08 -34.16 -21.63
C PHE A 363 11.57 -34.32 -21.52
N SER A 364 10.85 -33.26 -21.14
CA SER A 364 9.41 -33.34 -20.90
C SER A 364 8.64 -33.69 -22.18
N GLY A 365 8.99 -33.05 -23.31
CA GLY A 365 8.35 -33.32 -24.59
C GLY A 365 8.58 -34.75 -25.09
N VAL A 366 9.82 -35.25 -24.99
CA VAL A 366 10.16 -36.62 -25.39
C VAL A 366 9.53 -37.64 -24.43
N PHE A 367 9.54 -37.38 -23.12
CA PHE A 367 8.90 -38.24 -22.14
C PHE A 367 7.41 -38.41 -22.43
N GLU A 368 6.67 -37.31 -22.65
CA GLU A 368 5.23 -37.35 -22.92
C GLU A 368 4.92 -38.13 -24.22
N GLU A 369 5.68 -37.90 -25.28
CA GLU A 369 5.52 -38.60 -26.56
C GLU A 369 5.73 -40.11 -26.38
N TRP A 370 6.82 -40.50 -25.74
CA TRP A 370 7.17 -41.91 -25.54
C TRP A 370 6.25 -42.60 -24.56
N PHE A 371 5.85 -41.93 -23.48
CA PHE A 371 4.94 -42.49 -22.48
C PHE A 371 3.57 -42.73 -23.09
N THR A 372 3.07 -41.79 -23.90
CA THR A 372 1.82 -41.95 -24.65
C THR A 372 1.88 -43.13 -25.62
N ALA A 373 3.04 -43.37 -26.25
CA ALA A 373 3.22 -44.44 -27.23
C ALA A 373 3.43 -45.83 -26.61
N THR A 374 4.14 -45.90 -25.49
CA THR A 374 4.66 -47.16 -24.92
C THR A 374 4.00 -47.56 -23.60
N ASN A 375 3.50 -46.59 -22.83
CA ASN A 375 3.03 -46.76 -21.45
C ASN A 375 4.09 -47.46 -20.57
N ASP A 376 5.37 -47.18 -20.82
CA ASP A 376 6.52 -47.74 -20.11
C ASP A 376 7.39 -46.58 -19.57
N VAL A 377 7.41 -46.44 -18.24
CA VAL A 377 8.11 -45.35 -17.55
C VAL A 377 9.61 -45.42 -17.80
N ASN A 378 10.23 -46.61 -17.78
CA ASN A 378 11.67 -46.74 -17.94
C ASN A 378 12.10 -46.40 -19.36
N LEU A 379 11.37 -46.93 -20.36
CA LEU A 379 11.66 -46.61 -21.76
C LEU A 379 11.46 -45.12 -22.05
N SER A 380 10.42 -44.50 -21.49
CA SER A 380 10.12 -43.09 -21.71
C SER A 380 11.14 -42.18 -21.03
N ALA A 381 11.49 -42.47 -19.77
CA ALA A 381 12.52 -41.74 -19.02
C ALA A 381 13.92 -41.89 -19.64
N THR A 382 14.26 -43.09 -20.11
CA THR A 382 15.55 -43.33 -20.81
C THR A 382 15.61 -42.54 -22.11
N ALA A 383 14.55 -42.59 -22.93
CA ALA A 383 14.51 -41.84 -24.20
C ALA A 383 14.54 -40.32 -23.99
N ALA A 384 13.87 -39.83 -22.96
CA ALA A 384 13.90 -38.42 -22.59
C ALA A 384 15.28 -37.97 -22.11
N ALA A 385 15.93 -38.76 -21.24
CA ALA A 385 17.29 -38.50 -20.80
C ALA A 385 18.29 -38.55 -21.97
N ASP A 386 18.14 -39.50 -22.88
CA ASP A 386 18.98 -39.61 -24.08
C ASP A 386 18.92 -38.34 -24.95
N SER A 387 17.70 -37.83 -25.20
CA SER A 387 17.51 -36.60 -25.98
C SER A 387 18.19 -35.36 -25.42
N VAL A 388 18.43 -35.32 -24.11
CA VAL A 388 19.15 -34.23 -23.44
C VAL A 388 20.65 -34.53 -23.42
N ALA A 389 21.06 -35.75 -23.10
CA ALA A 389 22.46 -36.13 -23.00
C ALA A 389 23.21 -36.02 -24.34
N GLU A 390 22.56 -36.37 -25.46
CA GLU A 390 23.14 -36.27 -26.81
C GLU A 390 23.46 -34.83 -27.25
N ILE A 391 22.91 -33.80 -26.58
CA ILE A 391 23.27 -32.40 -26.83
C ILE A 391 24.75 -32.15 -26.48
N TYR A 392 25.21 -32.81 -25.42
CA TYR A 392 26.49 -32.52 -24.77
C TYR A 392 27.52 -33.65 -24.94
N LEU A 393 27.07 -34.88 -25.14
CA LEU A 393 27.89 -36.09 -25.15
C LEU A 393 27.81 -36.85 -26.48
N ASP A 394 28.90 -37.52 -26.84
CA ASP A 394 28.88 -38.52 -27.91
C ASP A 394 28.09 -39.79 -27.49
N ASP A 395 27.44 -40.41 -28.48
CA ASP A 395 26.59 -41.62 -28.45
C ASP A 395 26.86 -42.64 -27.31
N PRO A 396 28.07 -43.24 -27.13
CA PRO A 396 28.27 -44.24 -26.08
C PRO A 396 28.27 -43.69 -24.64
N TYR A 397 28.46 -42.38 -24.46
CA TYR A 397 28.43 -41.71 -23.17
C TYR A 397 27.03 -41.20 -22.85
N ALA A 398 26.32 -40.65 -23.85
CA ALA A 398 24.91 -40.27 -23.74
C ALA A 398 24.04 -41.47 -23.37
N ASP A 399 24.19 -42.60 -24.07
CA ASP A 399 23.52 -43.88 -23.77
C ASP A 399 23.67 -44.32 -22.30
N ALA A 400 24.89 -44.17 -21.76
CA ALA A 400 25.22 -44.60 -20.41
C ALA A 400 24.58 -43.71 -19.35
N VAL A 401 24.55 -42.39 -19.59
CA VAL A 401 23.83 -41.43 -18.75
C VAL A 401 22.34 -41.71 -18.80
N ALA A 402 21.77 -41.80 -20.00
CA ALA A 402 20.35 -42.02 -20.22
C ALA A 402 19.83 -43.27 -19.52
N ALA A 403 20.55 -44.40 -19.64
CA ALA A 403 20.20 -45.64 -18.97
C ALA A 403 20.22 -45.51 -17.43
N GLY A 404 21.24 -44.82 -16.88
CA GLY A 404 21.35 -44.59 -15.44
C GLY A 404 20.22 -43.71 -14.89
N VAL A 405 19.86 -42.65 -15.61
CA VAL A 405 18.76 -41.75 -15.27
C VAL A 405 17.42 -42.48 -15.35
N GLY A 406 17.16 -43.20 -16.44
CA GLY A 406 15.94 -43.97 -16.64
C GLY A 406 15.72 -45.02 -15.55
N ASP A 407 16.78 -45.73 -15.14
CA ASP A 407 16.72 -46.70 -14.03
C ASP A 407 16.42 -46.02 -12.69
N THR A 408 17.04 -44.87 -12.43
CA THR A 408 16.85 -44.10 -11.18
C THR A 408 15.43 -43.58 -11.05
N LEU A 409 14.93 -42.87 -12.07
CA LEU A 409 13.57 -42.34 -12.10
C LEU A 409 12.52 -43.46 -12.01
N THR A 410 12.77 -44.59 -12.66
CA THR A 410 11.89 -45.76 -12.55
C THR A 410 11.86 -46.32 -11.13
N ALA A 411 13.00 -46.35 -10.45
CA ALA A 411 13.05 -46.81 -9.06
C ALA A 411 12.24 -45.89 -8.15
N TRP A 412 12.42 -44.57 -8.27
CA TRP A 412 11.67 -43.56 -7.52
C TRP A 412 10.16 -43.62 -7.81
N PHE A 413 9.77 -43.75 -9.08
CA PHE A 413 8.37 -43.90 -9.48
C PHE A 413 7.73 -45.14 -8.83
N ASN A 414 8.44 -46.28 -8.83
CA ASN A 414 7.94 -47.51 -8.22
C ASN A 414 7.81 -47.41 -6.70
N GLU A 415 8.72 -46.68 -6.04
CA GLU A 415 8.66 -46.41 -4.61
C GLU A 415 7.46 -45.52 -4.25
N CYS A 416 7.26 -44.42 -4.99
CA CYS A 416 6.07 -43.57 -4.86
C CYS A 416 4.78 -44.37 -5.10
N PHE A 417 4.74 -45.16 -6.18
CA PHE A 417 3.56 -45.95 -6.53
C PHE A 417 3.23 -47.00 -5.46
N ALA A 418 4.24 -47.57 -4.81
CA ALA A 418 4.04 -48.48 -3.69
C ALA A 418 3.39 -47.81 -2.47
N TYR A 419 3.55 -46.49 -2.32
CA TYR A 419 2.97 -45.69 -1.24
C TYR A 419 1.54 -45.21 -1.56
N TYR A 420 1.34 -44.54 -2.70
CA TYR A 420 0.05 -43.93 -3.07
C TYR A 420 -0.90 -44.86 -3.82
N GLY A 421 -0.38 -45.85 -4.56
CA GLY A 421 -1.18 -46.79 -5.36
C GLY A 421 -1.86 -46.17 -6.59
N ASP A 422 -1.56 -44.90 -6.91
CA ASP A 422 -2.02 -44.18 -8.09
C ASP A 422 -0.82 -43.78 -8.95
N PRO A 423 -0.72 -44.25 -10.22
CA PRO A 423 0.39 -43.88 -11.09
C PRO A 423 0.43 -42.38 -11.40
N MET A 424 -0.73 -41.70 -11.44
CA MET A 424 -0.81 -40.28 -11.78
C MET A 424 -0.22 -39.41 -10.67
N ALA A 425 -0.42 -39.83 -9.42
CA ALA A 425 0.15 -39.16 -8.23
C ALA A 425 1.67 -39.34 -8.09
N CYS A 426 2.33 -40.05 -9.02
CA CYS A 426 3.75 -40.34 -8.98
C CYS A 426 4.49 -39.91 -10.25
N LEU A 427 3.81 -39.29 -11.20
CA LEU A 427 4.46 -38.79 -12.42
C LEU A 427 5.35 -37.58 -12.13
N ASP A 428 5.09 -36.83 -11.06
CA ASP A 428 5.90 -35.69 -10.63
C ASP A 428 7.36 -36.07 -10.35
N VAL A 429 7.63 -37.34 -10.02
CA VAL A 429 8.99 -37.90 -9.92
C VAL A 429 9.81 -37.67 -11.21
N MET A 430 9.16 -37.58 -12.36
CA MET A 430 9.83 -37.36 -13.66
C MET A 430 10.38 -35.94 -13.81
N GLU A 431 9.95 -34.98 -12.98
CA GLU A 431 10.46 -33.60 -12.99
C GLU A 431 11.95 -33.52 -12.64
N ALA A 432 12.47 -34.52 -11.92
CA ALA A 432 13.91 -34.65 -11.65
C ALA A 432 14.74 -35.13 -12.87
N GLY A 433 14.10 -35.55 -13.96
CA GLY A 433 14.79 -36.15 -15.11
C GLY A 433 15.73 -35.25 -15.90
N PRO A 434 15.36 -34.00 -16.25
CA PRO A 434 16.26 -33.05 -16.91
C PRO A 434 17.57 -32.89 -16.13
N THR A 435 17.44 -32.73 -14.83
CA THR A 435 18.55 -32.65 -13.89
C THR A 435 19.43 -33.88 -13.92
N LEU A 436 18.85 -35.05 -13.66
CA LEU A 436 19.67 -36.24 -13.43
C LEU A 436 20.51 -36.53 -14.68
N THR A 437 19.97 -36.13 -15.83
CA THR A 437 20.67 -36.12 -17.10
C THR A 437 21.81 -35.13 -17.13
N LEU A 438 21.61 -33.85 -16.80
CA LEU A 438 22.68 -32.84 -16.77
C LEU A 438 23.79 -33.19 -15.78
N ILE A 439 23.48 -33.71 -14.59
CA ILE A 439 24.46 -34.22 -13.62
C ILE A 439 25.24 -35.39 -14.23
N GLY A 440 24.55 -36.30 -14.93
CA GLY A 440 25.20 -37.41 -15.62
C GLY A 440 26.15 -36.93 -16.73
N VAL A 441 25.76 -35.88 -17.46
CA VAL A 441 26.56 -35.22 -18.49
C VAL A 441 27.82 -34.61 -17.90
N GLU A 442 27.68 -33.81 -16.84
CA GLU A 442 28.80 -33.16 -16.15
C GLU A 442 29.81 -34.19 -15.64
N ASN A 443 29.34 -35.25 -14.96
CA ASN A 443 30.18 -36.34 -14.47
C ASN A 443 30.90 -37.11 -15.61
N ALA A 444 30.34 -37.11 -16.81
CA ALA A 444 30.95 -37.73 -17.99
C ALA A 444 32.02 -36.83 -18.66
N CYS A 445 32.08 -35.53 -18.34
CA CYS A 445 33.00 -34.53 -18.92
C CYS A 445 33.85 -33.76 -17.89
N PRO A 446 34.81 -34.38 -17.18
CA PRO A 446 35.53 -33.73 -16.07
C PRO A 446 36.67 -32.76 -16.44
N ASP A 447 36.86 -32.36 -17.70
CA ASP A 447 38.02 -31.53 -18.11
C ASP A 447 37.73 -30.01 -18.01
N GLU A 448 38.76 -29.19 -17.74
CA GLU A 448 38.71 -27.71 -17.56
C GLU A 448 38.12 -26.90 -18.76
N ASP A 449 37.83 -27.57 -19.89
CA ASP A 449 37.16 -27.05 -21.09
C ASP A 449 35.86 -27.85 -21.39
N GLY A 450 35.17 -28.36 -20.36
CA GLY A 450 34.09 -29.36 -20.39
C GLY A 450 32.88 -29.05 -21.29
N CYS A 451 31.91 -29.98 -21.36
CA CYS A 451 30.84 -30.00 -22.37
C CYS A 451 29.80 -28.86 -22.30
N GLY A 452 30.14 -27.67 -21.79
CA GLY A 452 29.29 -26.48 -21.84
C GLY A 452 28.12 -26.49 -20.86
N VAL A 453 27.99 -27.54 -20.05
CA VAL A 453 27.17 -27.51 -18.84
C VAL A 453 27.94 -26.69 -17.81
N ASP A 454 27.87 -25.37 -17.97
CA ASP A 454 28.52 -24.41 -17.09
C ASP A 454 27.51 -23.95 -16.03
N ASP A 455 27.81 -24.38 -14.82
CA ASP A 455 27.16 -24.08 -13.55
C ASP A 455 27.83 -22.91 -12.81
N SER A 456 28.91 -22.34 -13.37
CA SER A 456 29.63 -21.29 -12.69
C SER A 456 28.70 -20.10 -12.48
N GLY A 457 28.53 -19.67 -11.23
CA GLY A 457 27.57 -18.65 -10.81
C GLY A 457 27.79 -17.22 -11.34
N TRP A 458 28.36 -17.07 -12.52
CA TRP A 458 28.32 -15.83 -13.27
C TRP A 458 26.88 -15.60 -13.78
N ASP A 459 26.55 -14.33 -14.00
CA ASP A 459 25.33 -13.94 -14.71
C ASP A 459 25.29 -14.58 -16.11
N TYR A 460 24.08 -14.82 -16.62
CA TYR A 460 23.88 -15.36 -17.96
C TYR A 460 24.77 -14.66 -18.99
N ASN A 461 25.63 -15.44 -19.64
CA ASN A 461 26.53 -14.98 -20.69
C ASN A 461 25.94 -15.33 -22.05
N ASP A 462 25.59 -14.31 -22.85
CA ASP A 462 24.96 -14.49 -24.16
C ASP A 462 25.89 -15.09 -25.23
N TYR A 463 27.21 -15.06 -25.00
CA TYR A 463 28.19 -15.62 -25.91
C TYR A 463 28.38 -17.12 -25.72
N ASP A 464 28.39 -17.55 -24.45
CA ASP A 464 28.61 -18.95 -24.08
C ASP A 464 27.29 -19.70 -23.84
N GLU A 465 26.15 -18.99 -23.76
CA GLU A 465 24.80 -19.49 -23.48
C GLU A 465 24.70 -20.22 -22.13
N THR A 466 25.47 -19.75 -21.14
CA THR A 466 25.64 -20.39 -19.82
C THR A 466 25.41 -19.43 -18.65
N GLY A 467 25.24 -19.97 -17.43
CA GLY A 467 25.12 -19.18 -16.20
C GLY A 467 23.68 -18.94 -15.70
N ARG A 468 23.58 -18.18 -14.59
CA ARG A 468 22.31 -17.87 -13.89
C ARG A 468 21.38 -16.98 -14.70
N LEU A 469 20.11 -17.36 -14.78
CA LEU A 469 19.07 -16.49 -15.33
C LEU A 469 18.57 -15.51 -14.26
N VAL A 470 18.70 -14.20 -14.50
CA VAL A 470 18.03 -13.15 -13.71
C VAL A 470 16.61 -13.02 -14.23
N MET A 471 15.61 -13.33 -13.40
CA MET A 471 14.21 -13.19 -13.75
C MET A 471 13.73 -11.76 -13.48
N GLU A 472 12.82 -11.27 -14.32
CA GLU A 472 12.03 -10.07 -14.08
C GLU A 472 10.70 -10.49 -13.42
N VAL A 473 10.32 -9.88 -12.29
CA VAL A 473 8.99 -10.09 -11.70
C VAL A 473 7.96 -9.46 -12.64
N ASP A 474 7.01 -10.25 -13.10
CA ASP A 474 5.97 -9.80 -14.02
C ASP A 474 4.98 -8.89 -13.28
N ASN A 475 4.64 -7.77 -13.91
CA ASN A 475 3.58 -6.90 -13.41
C ASN A 475 2.23 -7.61 -13.52
N ASN A 476 1.75 -8.16 -12.41
CA ASN A 476 0.47 -8.85 -12.34
C ASN A 476 -0.55 -8.00 -11.56
N CYS A 477 -1.75 -7.89 -12.11
CA CYS A 477 -2.89 -7.28 -11.44
C CYS A 477 -3.64 -8.36 -10.67
N ILE A 478 -3.58 -8.32 -9.34
CA ILE A 478 -4.39 -9.22 -8.51
C ILE A 478 -5.71 -8.50 -8.18
N PRO A 479 -6.88 -9.08 -8.49
CA PRO A 479 -8.15 -8.46 -8.17
C PRO A 479 -8.30 -8.39 -6.66
N ASP A 480 -8.54 -7.20 -6.13
CA ASP A 480 -8.64 -7.00 -4.69
C ASP A 480 -9.95 -6.32 -4.29
N ASN A 481 -10.33 -6.59 -3.05
CA ASN A 481 -11.28 -5.82 -2.27
C ASN A 481 -10.47 -5.04 -1.23
N THR A 482 -10.38 -3.72 -1.41
CA THR A 482 -9.67 -2.86 -0.49
C THR A 482 -10.54 -2.52 0.72
N THR A 483 -9.98 -2.70 1.92
CA THR A 483 -10.49 -2.08 3.14
C THR A 483 -9.56 -0.95 3.55
N GLN A 484 -10.11 0.25 3.76
CA GLN A 484 -9.38 1.39 4.32
C GLN A 484 -9.88 1.71 5.73
N ARG A 485 -8.94 1.81 6.68
CA ARG A 485 -9.17 2.34 8.02
C ARG A 485 -8.39 3.63 8.15
N VAL A 486 -9.11 4.72 8.37
CA VAL A 486 -8.51 6.05 8.34
C VAL A 486 -8.76 6.75 9.65
N ASN A 487 -7.71 7.25 10.27
CA ASN A 487 -7.78 8.16 11.41
C ASN A 487 -7.11 9.50 11.04
N THR A 488 -7.83 10.61 11.21
CA THR A 488 -7.36 11.95 10.83
C THR A 488 -7.53 12.93 11.98
N PHE A 489 -6.55 13.82 12.11
CA PHE A 489 -6.47 14.80 13.20
C PHE A 489 -6.43 16.20 12.62
N TRP A 490 -7.33 17.07 13.09
CA TRP A 490 -7.53 18.41 12.53
C TRP A 490 -7.50 19.49 13.58
N GLY A 491 -6.92 20.63 13.21
CA GLY A 491 -6.93 21.86 13.99
C GLY A 491 -7.95 22.86 13.45
N ASN A 492 -8.66 23.54 14.36
CA ASN A 492 -9.54 24.64 13.99
C ASN A 492 -8.71 25.88 13.57
N THR A 493 -8.90 26.39 12.35
CA THR A 493 -8.19 27.58 11.85
C THR A 493 -8.94 28.91 12.08
N GLN A 494 -10.18 28.82 12.55
CA GLN A 494 -11.14 29.85 12.95
C GLN A 494 -11.02 31.26 12.33
N LEU A 495 -11.95 31.54 11.41
CA LEU A 495 -12.57 32.85 11.21
C LEU A 495 -13.93 32.86 11.93
N ALA A 496 -14.01 33.44 13.13
CA ALA A 496 -15.19 33.43 14.00
C ALA A 496 -15.98 34.75 13.92
N MET A 497 -17.28 34.70 13.63
CA MET A 497 -18.18 35.86 13.73
C MET A 497 -18.66 36.04 15.19
N ASP A 498 -18.42 37.22 15.77
CA ASP A 498 -18.85 37.61 17.11
C ASP A 498 -20.36 37.91 17.12
N GLN A 499 -21.18 36.92 17.50
CA GLN A 499 -22.65 37.00 17.44
C GLN A 499 -23.26 37.96 18.47
N ASP A 500 -22.53 38.27 19.54
CA ASP A 500 -22.95 39.22 20.58
C ASP A 500 -22.55 40.67 20.25
N ALA A 501 -21.69 40.86 19.25
CA ALA A 501 -21.32 42.19 18.81
C ALA A 501 -22.51 42.91 18.15
N PRO A 502 -22.76 44.18 18.49
CA PRO A 502 -23.75 44.98 17.77
C PRO A 502 -23.38 45.04 16.29
N ILE A 503 -24.40 45.06 15.41
CA ILE A 503 -24.21 45.19 13.97
C ILE A 503 -23.25 46.34 13.68
N ALA A 504 -22.15 46.03 13.01
CA ALA A 504 -21.12 46.98 12.70
C ALA A 504 -21.69 48.12 11.84
N GLN A 505 -21.40 49.37 12.21
CA GLN A 505 -21.88 50.54 11.48
C GLN A 505 -20.90 51.00 10.39
N LYS A 506 -19.67 50.51 10.43
CA LYS A 506 -18.59 50.81 9.49
C LYS A 506 -17.55 49.69 9.47
N PHE A 507 -16.79 49.60 8.39
CA PHE A 507 -15.58 48.81 8.32
C PHE A 507 -14.50 49.34 9.28
N GLU A 508 -14.02 48.48 10.15
CA GLU A 508 -13.02 48.81 11.17
C GLU A 508 -12.15 47.59 11.51
N VAL A 509 -10.84 47.76 11.62
CA VAL A 509 -9.94 46.73 12.14
C VAL A 509 -9.49 47.15 13.54
N TYR A 510 -9.81 46.32 14.52
CA TYR A 510 -9.60 46.61 15.94
C TYR A 510 -8.17 46.31 16.41
N GLY A 511 -7.43 45.50 15.66
CA GLY A 511 -6.09 45.10 16.03
C GLY A 511 -5.93 43.59 16.03
N ASN A 512 -4.77 43.15 16.52
CA ASN A 512 -4.54 41.76 16.85
C ASN A 512 -4.24 41.60 18.35
N TYR A 513 -4.74 40.52 18.95
CA TYR A 513 -4.44 40.17 20.34
C TYR A 513 -4.28 38.64 20.49
N PRO A 514 -3.29 38.16 21.28
CA PRO A 514 -2.24 38.93 21.94
C PRO A 514 -1.25 39.60 20.97
N ASN A 515 -0.56 40.66 21.39
CA ASN A 515 0.54 41.29 20.65
C ASN A 515 1.51 41.96 21.64
N PRO A 516 2.71 41.41 21.90
CA PRO A 516 3.33 40.28 21.19
C PRO A 516 2.60 38.95 21.38
N PHE A 517 2.80 37.99 20.48
CA PHE A 517 2.11 36.70 20.47
C PHE A 517 3.08 35.51 20.38
N ASN A 518 2.65 34.34 20.86
CA ASN A 518 3.36 33.06 20.79
C ASN A 518 2.40 31.88 21.07
N PRO A 519 2.21 30.90 20.16
CA PRO A 519 2.48 30.95 18.73
C PRO A 519 1.34 31.61 17.93
N SER A 520 0.20 31.94 18.55
CA SER A 520 -0.99 32.42 17.85
C SER A 520 -1.47 33.81 18.28
N THR A 521 -2.07 34.53 17.33
CA THR A 521 -2.77 35.81 17.56
C THR A 521 -4.09 35.82 16.80
N GLN A 522 -5.08 36.55 17.30
CA GLN A 522 -6.33 36.79 16.59
C GLN A 522 -6.39 38.22 16.07
N ILE A 523 -6.75 38.43 14.81
CA ILE A 523 -7.00 39.74 14.19
C ILE A 523 -8.52 39.98 14.24
N LYS A 524 -8.94 41.04 14.95
CA LYS A 524 -10.35 41.42 15.07
C LYS A 524 -10.69 42.54 14.09
N PHE A 525 -11.75 42.36 13.30
CA PHE A 525 -12.24 43.36 12.35
C PHE A 525 -13.77 43.32 12.22
N ALA A 526 -14.36 44.31 11.58
CA ALA A 526 -15.80 44.38 11.34
C ALA A 526 -16.10 44.95 9.97
N THR A 527 -17.24 44.56 9.39
CA THR A 527 -17.79 45.08 8.14
C THR A 527 -19.28 45.37 8.31
N GLU A 528 -19.76 46.50 7.79
CA GLU A 528 -21.14 46.96 7.97
C GLU A 528 -22.16 46.37 7.00
N LYS A 529 -21.68 45.65 5.99
CA LYS A 529 -22.47 45.07 4.90
C LYS A 529 -21.71 43.88 4.34
N PHE A 530 -22.41 43.07 3.53
CA PHE A 530 -21.76 42.10 2.66
C PHE A 530 -20.65 42.78 1.86
N SER A 531 -19.42 42.28 2.02
CA SER A 531 -18.21 42.84 1.41
C SER A 531 -17.25 41.73 1.03
N ASP A 532 -16.49 41.93 -0.05
CA ASP A 532 -15.39 41.03 -0.40
C ASP A 532 -14.18 41.33 0.49
N VAL A 533 -13.79 40.38 1.35
CA VAL A 533 -12.76 40.56 2.38
C VAL A 533 -11.55 39.70 2.07
N GLN A 534 -10.36 40.31 2.14
CA GLN A 534 -9.09 39.62 2.01
C GLN A 534 -8.19 39.97 3.20
N ILE A 535 -7.59 38.95 3.83
CA ILE A 535 -6.70 39.10 4.97
C ILE A 535 -5.36 38.45 4.65
N THR A 536 -4.30 39.25 4.58
CA THR A 536 -2.98 38.81 4.16
C THR A 536 -1.92 39.17 5.19
N ILE A 537 -1.03 38.24 5.51
CA ILE A 537 0.13 38.45 6.36
C ILE A 537 1.36 38.71 5.47
N TYR A 538 2.16 39.69 5.86
CA TYR A 538 3.39 40.09 5.19
C TYR A 538 4.58 40.07 6.15
N SER A 539 5.76 39.72 5.62
CA SER A 539 7.03 39.84 6.33
C SER A 539 7.47 41.30 6.45
N ILE A 540 8.51 41.57 7.25
CA ILE A 540 9.11 42.91 7.35
C ILE A 540 9.67 43.43 6.01
N LEU A 541 9.96 42.53 5.06
CA LEU A 541 10.42 42.86 3.72
C LEU A 541 9.26 43.14 2.75
N GLY A 542 8.01 43.00 3.20
CA GLY A 542 6.81 43.16 2.38
C GLY A 542 6.48 41.95 1.50
N GLN A 543 7.12 40.80 1.75
CA GLN A 543 6.77 39.55 1.08
C GLN A 543 5.48 39.00 1.67
N GLU A 544 4.57 38.54 0.82
CA GLU A 544 3.39 37.79 1.25
C GLU A 544 3.83 36.50 1.94
N VAL A 545 3.40 36.33 3.18
CA VAL A 545 3.72 35.15 4.02
C VAL A 545 2.61 34.14 3.84
N THR A 546 1.37 34.55 4.09
CA THR A 546 0.16 33.73 3.92
C THR A 546 -1.06 34.62 3.77
N LYS A 547 -2.14 34.07 3.21
CA LYS A 547 -3.46 34.69 3.13
C LYS A 547 -4.41 33.89 4.01
N LEU A 548 -4.94 34.53 5.05
CA LEU A 548 -5.80 33.89 6.04
C LEU A 548 -7.27 33.81 5.59
N HIS A 549 -7.70 34.75 4.75
CA HIS A 549 -9.06 34.78 4.22
C HIS A 549 -9.09 35.47 2.86
N ASN A 550 -9.98 35.01 1.97
CA ASN A 550 -10.21 35.60 0.65
C ASN A 550 -11.63 35.30 0.14
N GLY A 551 -12.59 36.15 0.47
CA GLY A 551 -13.96 35.97 -0.01
C GLY A 551 -15.00 36.86 0.66
N GLY A 552 -16.25 36.66 0.26
CA GLY A 552 -17.39 37.43 0.76
C GLY A 552 -17.71 37.14 2.24
N LEU A 553 -17.88 38.21 3.03
CA LEU A 553 -18.39 38.14 4.41
C LEU A 553 -19.61 39.05 4.55
N ASP A 554 -20.63 38.58 5.25
CA ASP A 554 -21.82 39.35 5.63
C ASP A 554 -21.50 40.49 6.61
N ALA A 555 -22.50 41.32 6.92
CA ALA A 555 -22.34 42.35 7.95
C ALA A 555 -22.10 41.71 9.33
N GLY A 556 -20.96 42.01 9.95
CA GLY A 556 -20.57 41.36 11.20
C GLY A 556 -19.25 41.86 11.76
N THR A 557 -18.96 41.41 12.98
CA THR A 557 -17.63 41.53 13.61
C THR A 557 -17.01 40.15 13.61
N TYR A 558 -15.73 40.05 13.23
CA TYR A 558 -15.02 38.80 13.00
C TYR A 558 -13.68 38.80 13.74
N ASN A 559 -13.26 37.61 14.17
CA ASN A 559 -11.91 37.31 14.64
C ASN A 559 -11.30 36.26 13.72
N ILE A 560 -10.06 36.44 13.29
CA ILE A 560 -9.34 35.44 12.49
C ILE A 560 -8.00 35.10 13.15
N SER A 561 -7.71 33.81 13.31
CA SER A 561 -6.48 33.35 13.94
C SER A 561 -5.34 33.26 12.94
N TRP A 562 -4.13 33.60 13.40
CA TRP A 562 -2.89 33.27 12.70
C TRP A 562 -1.94 32.56 13.67
N PHE A 563 -1.41 31.42 13.26
CA PHE A 563 -0.57 30.53 14.07
C PHE A 563 0.94 30.69 13.79
N GLY A 564 1.34 31.79 13.15
CA GLY A 564 2.75 32.04 12.85
C GLY A 564 3.30 31.11 11.76
N THR A 565 2.48 30.74 10.78
CA THR A 565 2.86 29.89 9.63
C THR A 565 2.81 30.67 8.31
N ASP A 566 3.61 30.25 7.32
CA ASP A 566 3.53 30.74 5.94
C ASP A 566 2.53 29.92 5.10
N HIS A 567 2.39 30.26 3.81
CA HIS A 567 1.45 29.60 2.90
C HIS A 567 1.81 28.14 2.59
N PHE A 568 3.04 27.71 2.92
CA PHE A 568 3.46 26.32 2.85
C PHE A 568 3.31 25.60 4.21
N GLY A 569 2.66 26.23 5.20
CA GLY A 569 2.50 25.68 6.55
C GLY A 569 3.73 25.80 7.45
N ASN A 570 4.86 26.32 6.96
CA ASN A 570 6.10 26.37 7.75
C ASN A 570 6.03 27.45 8.84
N LYS A 571 6.50 27.12 10.06
CA LYS A 571 6.64 28.11 11.14
C LYS A 571 7.59 29.24 10.74
N VAL A 572 7.10 30.47 10.81
CA VAL A 572 7.91 31.64 10.47
C VAL A 572 8.84 32.04 11.64
N PRO A 573 9.99 32.67 11.38
CA PRO A 573 10.91 33.11 12.42
C PRO A 573 10.28 34.11 13.40
N SER A 574 10.78 34.20 14.65
CA SER A 574 10.41 35.31 15.54
C SER A 574 10.76 36.64 14.88
N GLY A 575 9.84 37.59 14.93
CA GLY A 575 10.01 38.82 14.17
C GLY A 575 8.76 39.67 14.08
N VAL A 576 8.92 40.78 13.36
CA VAL A 576 7.82 41.70 13.07
C VAL A 576 7.14 41.28 11.78
N TYR A 577 5.82 41.19 11.84
CA TYR A 577 4.94 40.89 10.71
C TYR A 577 3.89 41.98 10.58
N PHE A 578 3.29 42.10 9.40
CA PHE A 578 2.19 43.01 9.13
C PHE A 578 0.99 42.23 8.62
N TYR A 579 -0.20 42.55 9.09
CA TYR A 579 -1.43 42.08 8.45
C TYR A 579 -2.04 43.23 7.63
N GLU A 580 -2.67 42.89 6.51
CA GLU A 580 -3.55 43.76 5.72
C GLU A 580 -4.94 43.14 5.71
N VAL A 581 -5.96 43.91 6.09
CA VAL A 581 -7.37 43.57 5.90
C VAL A 581 -7.91 44.50 4.82
N ARG A 582 -8.31 43.92 3.70
CA ARG A 582 -8.99 44.59 2.60
C ARG A 582 -10.47 44.22 2.64
N SER A 583 -11.35 45.21 2.48
CA SER A 583 -12.79 45.02 2.36
C SER A 583 -13.31 45.91 1.23
N ASP A 584 -13.68 45.31 0.10
CA ASP A 584 -13.92 45.98 -1.17
C ASP A 584 -12.72 46.88 -1.56
N ASN A 585 -12.94 48.20 -1.63
CA ASN A 585 -11.92 49.22 -1.94
C ASN A 585 -11.24 49.82 -0.69
N ARG A 586 -11.49 49.27 0.51
CA ARG A 586 -10.97 49.79 1.78
C ARG A 586 -9.84 48.88 2.27
N ILE A 587 -8.79 49.47 2.81
CA ILE A 587 -7.61 48.74 3.28
C ILE A 587 -7.23 49.29 4.66
N GLN A 588 -7.01 48.39 5.62
CA GLN A 588 -6.40 48.70 6.91
C GLN A 588 -5.28 47.72 7.19
N LYS A 589 -4.24 48.18 7.90
CA LYS A 589 -3.05 47.39 8.20
C LYS A 589 -2.72 47.48 9.67
N GLY A 590 -2.10 46.44 10.22
CA GLY A 590 -1.52 46.46 11.56
C GLY A 590 -0.22 45.69 11.62
N LYS A 591 0.46 45.83 12.77
CA LYS A 591 1.79 45.28 13.03
C LYS A 591 1.70 44.27 14.15
N MET A 592 2.32 43.11 13.97
CA MET A 592 2.37 42.01 14.94
C MET A 592 3.82 41.71 15.30
N LEU A 593 4.06 41.28 16.54
CA LEU A 593 5.36 40.80 16.99
C LEU A 593 5.23 39.35 17.45
N LEU A 594 5.83 38.42 16.70
CA LEU A 594 5.96 37.02 17.07
C LEU A 594 7.19 36.85 17.97
N LEU A 595 6.99 36.35 19.18
CA LEU A 595 8.06 35.93 20.08
C LEU A 595 8.05 34.40 20.16
N LYS A 596 9.23 33.78 20.14
CA LYS A 596 9.37 32.34 20.45
C LYS A 596 9.63 32.18 21.93
#